data_AF-A0A7C3KUM5-F1
#
_entry.id   AF-A0A7C3KUM5-F1
#
_cell.length_a   1.000
_cell.length_b   1.000
_cell.length_c   1.000
_cell.angle_alpha   90.00
_cell.angle_beta   90.00
_cell.angle_gamma   90.00
#
_symmetry.space_group_name_H-M   'P 1'
#
loop_
_entity.id
_entity.type
_entity.pdbx_description
1 polymer ?
#
loop_
_entity_poly.entity_id
_entity_poly.type
_entity_poly.pdbx_seq_one_letter_code
_entity_poly.pdbx_strand_id
1 'polypeptide(L)'
;MPRKLIVAAALLALILAAVFGVHLLLKEPPMAPANAPDPDAIVRQFCSSCHRFPPPNTLPRASWDAKVKDMFAMVDESSRLLTPTLPAVDAASRYYTERAPESLPPLESTVQAGPGALELERIPLKLRDLR
;
A
#
# COMPACT_ATOMS: atom_id res chain seq x y z
N MET A 1 -14.33 -62.43 10.94
CA MET A 1 -14.12 -61.50 9.80
C MET A 1 -14.08 -59.99 10.13
N PRO A 2 -14.76 -59.43 11.15
CA PRO A 2 -14.82 -57.95 11.33
C PRO A 2 -13.52 -57.33 11.89
N ARG A 3 -12.75 -58.05 12.71
CA ARG A 3 -11.48 -57.55 13.27
C ARG A 3 -10.42 -57.20 12.23
N LYS A 4 -10.33 -57.96 11.13
CA LYS A 4 -9.37 -57.72 10.05
C LYS A 4 -9.71 -56.45 9.26
N LEU A 5 -11.00 -56.17 9.09
CA LEU A 5 -11.50 -54.96 8.41
C LEU A 5 -11.26 -53.70 9.26
N ILE A 6 -11.46 -53.78 10.57
CA ILE A 6 -11.18 -52.66 11.49
C ILE A 6 -9.69 -52.31 11.52
N VAL A 7 -8.81 -53.32 11.58
CA VAL A 7 -7.36 -53.10 11.57
C VAL A 7 -6.89 -52.52 10.23
N ALA A 8 -7.42 -53.01 9.10
CA ALA A 8 -7.09 -52.47 7.78
C ALA A 8 -7.53 -51.01 7.61
N ALA A 9 -8.73 -50.65 8.08
CA ALA A 9 -9.23 -49.28 8.03
C ALA A 9 -8.40 -48.33 8.91
N ALA A 10 -8.02 -48.76 10.11
CA ALA A 10 -7.19 -47.96 11.02
C ALA A 10 -5.79 -47.71 10.44
N LEU A 11 -5.18 -48.72 9.82
CA LEU A 11 -3.88 -48.59 9.15
C LEU A 11 -3.97 -47.63 7.95
N LEU A 12 -5.02 -47.72 7.14
CA LEU A 12 -5.23 -46.83 6.01
C LEU A 12 -5.39 -45.37 6.45
N ALA A 13 -6.18 -45.11 7.50
CA ALA A 13 -6.36 -43.76 8.04
C ALA A 13 -5.04 -43.17 8.58
N LEU A 14 -4.23 -43.98 9.26
CA LEU A 14 -2.90 -43.58 9.74
C LEU A 14 -1.95 -43.22 8.60
N ILE A 15 -1.95 -44.03 7.52
CA ILE A 15 -1.14 -43.74 6.33
C ILE A 15 -1.59 -42.44 5.68
N LEU A 16 -2.90 -42.23 5.52
CA LEU A 16 -3.43 -40.99 4.93
C LEU A 16 -3.10 -39.75 5.78
N ALA A 17 -3.21 -39.84 7.11
CA ALA A 17 -2.84 -38.75 8.01
C ALA A 17 -1.33 -38.44 7.95
N ALA A 18 -0.48 -39.47 7.89
CA ALA A 18 0.96 -39.29 7.76
C ALA A 18 1.34 -38.65 6.41
N VAL A 19 0.75 -39.12 5.31
CA VAL A 19 0.97 -38.55 3.96
C VAL A 19 0.51 -37.09 3.93
N PHE A 20 -0.65 -36.77 4.49
CA PHE A 20 -1.16 -35.40 4.53
C PHE A 20 -0.28 -34.48 5.39
N GLY A 21 0.16 -34.94 6.57
CA GLY A 21 1.07 -34.20 7.43
C GLY A 21 2.43 -33.94 6.76
N VAL A 22 2.99 -34.96 6.10
CA VAL A 22 4.24 -34.84 5.33
C VAL A 22 4.05 -33.88 4.14
N HIS A 23 2.92 -33.92 3.45
CA HIS A 23 2.63 -33.02 2.33
C HIS A 23 2.45 -31.56 2.78
N LEU A 24 1.92 -31.31 3.98
CA LEU A 24 1.86 -29.97 4.57
C LEU A 24 3.24 -29.48 5.00
N LEU A 25 4.08 -30.36 5.51
CA LEU A 25 5.43 -30.02 5.99
C LEU A 25 6.43 -29.81 4.84
N LEU A 26 6.27 -30.55 3.73
CA LEU A 26 7.07 -30.45 2.51
C LEU A 26 6.56 -29.40 1.52
N LYS A 27 5.45 -28.70 1.82
CA LYS A 27 4.99 -27.60 0.98
C LYS A 27 5.95 -26.44 1.15
N GLU A 28 7.02 -26.46 0.36
CA GLU A 28 7.98 -25.37 0.29
C GLU A 28 7.23 -24.06 0.02
N PRO A 29 7.52 -22.98 0.78
CA PRO A 29 6.96 -21.68 0.44
C PRO A 29 7.36 -21.36 -1.00
N PRO A 30 6.44 -20.83 -1.83
CA PRO A 30 6.75 -20.54 -3.21
C PRO A 30 8.01 -19.67 -3.26
N MET A 31 9.08 -20.23 -3.79
CA MET A 31 10.36 -19.54 -3.91
C MET A 31 10.14 -18.40 -4.90
N ALA A 32 10.05 -17.18 -4.39
CA ALA A 32 9.97 -15.99 -5.23
C ALA A 32 11.21 -16.01 -6.16
N PRO A 33 11.04 -15.72 -7.46
CA PRO A 33 12.16 -15.76 -8.40
C PRO A 33 13.26 -14.81 -7.92
N ALA A 34 14.51 -15.28 -7.91
CA ALA A 34 15.68 -14.56 -7.40
C ALA A 34 15.95 -13.19 -8.07
N ASN A 35 15.22 -12.86 -9.14
CA ASN A 35 15.30 -11.60 -9.89
C ASN A 35 13.99 -10.80 -9.90
N ALA A 36 13.03 -11.09 -9.00
CA ALA A 36 11.86 -10.24 -8.86
C ALA A 36 12.30 -8.81 -8.48
N PRO A 37 11.77 -7.76 -9.13
CA PRO A 37 12.10 -6.39 -8.74
C PRO A 37 11.70 -6.16 -7.28
N ASP A 38 12.54 -5.46 -6.52
CA ASP A 38 12.25 -5.06 -5.14
C ASP A 38 10.89 -4.33 -5.11
N PRO A 39 9.87 -4.87 -4.39
CA PRO A 39 8.56 -4.24 -4.31
C PRO A 39 8.61 -2.78 -3.84
N ASP A 40 9.54 -2.46 -2.94
CA ASP A 40 9.74 -1.09 -2.48
C ASP A 40 10.31 -0.20 -3.58
N ALA A 41 11.18 -0.74 -4.45
CA ALA A 41 11.71 0.00 -5.60
C ALA A 41 10.60 0.30 -6.61
N ILE A 42 9.66 -0.63 -6.85
CA ILE A 42 8.49 -0.39 -7.69
C ILE A 42 7.63 0.75 -7.11
N VAL A 43 7.36 0.74 -5.80
CA VAL A 43 6.59 1.81 -5.15
C VAL A 43 7.32 3.16 -5.27
N ARG A 44 8.63 3.20 -5.01
CA ARG A 44 9.43 4.43 -5.15
C ARG A 44 9.41 4.97 -6.58
N GLN A 45 9.60 4.10 -7.57
CA GLN A 45 9.57 4.49 -8.97
C GLN A 45 8.18 5.01 -9.37
N PHE A 46 7.12 4.25 -9.08
CA PHE A 46 5.76 4.62 -9.43
C PHE A 46 5.30 5.92 -8.74
N CYS A 47 5.44 6.03 -7.43
CA CYS A 47 5.00 7.23 -6.69
C CYS A 47 5.86 8.48 -6.96
N SER A 48 6.89 8.37 -7.80
CA SER A 48 7.73 9.49 -8.25
C SER A 48 7.49 9.89 -9.72
N SER A 49 6.58 9.22 -10.44
CA SER A 49 6.39 9.45 -11.87
C SER A 49 5.67 10.76 -12.19
N CYS A 50 4.75 11.21 -11.33
CA CYS A 50 3.96 12.43 -11.55
C CYS A 50 4.50 13.65 -10.79
N HIS A 51 5.13 13.45 -9.64
CA HIS A 51 5.67 14.50 -8.79
C HIS A 51 6.78 13.94 -7.90
N ARG A 52 7.38 14.77 -7.04
CA ARG A 52 8.40 14.31 -6.10
C ARG A 52 7.85 13.20 -5.20
N PHE A 53 8.64 12.15 -5.00
CA PHE A 53 8.31 11.04 -4.10
C PHE A 53 7.98 11.56 -2.69
N PRO A 54 6.79 11.25 -2.15
CA PRO A 54 6.38 11.77 -0.86
C PRO A 54 7.02 10.95 0.27
N PRO A 55 7.72 11.58 1.23
CA PRO A 55 8.26 10.87 2.40
C PRO A 55 7.14 10.26 3.28
N PRO A 56 7.29 9.04 3.84
CA PRO A 56 6.24 8.43 4.69
C PRO A 56 5.88 9.21 5.96
N ASN A 57 6.79 10.06 6.44
CA ASN A 57 6.55 10.95 7.58
C ASN A 57 5.80 12.25 7.23
N THR A 58 5.28 12.39 6.01
CA THR A 58 4.49 13.56 5.59
C THR A 58 3.06 13.53 6.13
N LEU A 59 2.53 12.33 6.40
CA LEU A 59 1.18 12.11 6.93
C LEU A 59 1.22 11.12 8.11
N PRO A 60 0.27 11.21 9.05
CA PRO A 60 0.11 10.17 10.06
C PRO A 60 -0.34 8.85 9.42
N ARG A 61 0.03 7.73 10.04
CA ARG A 61 -0.21 6.36 9.55
C ARG A 61 -1.64 6.14 9.09
N ALA A 62 -2.62 6.57 9.89
CA ALA A 62 -4.03 6.37 9.63
C ALA A 62 -4.53 7.07 8.34
N SER A 63 -3.82 8.08 7.84
CA SER A 63 -4.22 8.83 6.64
C SER A 63 -3.71 8.24 5.33
N TRP A 64 -2.71 7.35 5.37
CA TRP A 64 -2.03 6.90 4.16
C TRP A 64 -2.88 6.02 3.26
N ASP A 65 -3.69 5.12 3.81
CA ASP A 65 -4.50 4.21 2.99
C ASP A 65 -5.49 4.97 2.10
N ALA A 66 -6.24 5.92 2.69
CA ALA A 66 -7.14 6.78 1.94
C ALA A 66 -6.38 7.62 0.90
N LYS A 67 -5.23 8.19 1.28
CA LYS A 67 -4.44 9.03 0.37
C LYS A 67 -3.91 8.24 -0.84
N VAL A 68 -3.40 7.04 -0.63
CA VAL A 68 -2.93 6.17 -1.73
C VAL A 68 -4.07 5.86 -2.69
N LYS A 69 -5.26 5.53 -2.17
CA LYS A 69 -6.45 5.27 -2.98
C LYS A 69 -6.85 6.49 -3.81
N ASP A 70 -6.84 7.69 -3.24
CA ASP A 70 -7.10 8.94 -3.97
C ASP A 70 -6.14 9.11 -5.15
N MET A 71 -4.83 8.88 -4.92
CA MET A 71 -3.81 9.07 -5.97
C MET A 71 -3.95 8.04 -7.09
N PHE A 72 -4.26 6.79 -6.75
CA PHE A 72 -4.53 5.76 -7.76
C PHE A 72 -5.79 6.06 -8.58
N ALA A 73 -6.80 6.70 -7.99
CA ALA A 73 -8.00 7.13 -8.72
C ALA A 73 -7.73 8.25 -9.73
N MET A 74 -6.65 9.02 -9.54
CA MET A 74 -6.21 10.07 -10.47
C MET A 74 -5.34 9.54 -11.62
N VAL A 75 -4.94 8.26 -11.60
CA VAL A 75 -4.13 7.66 -12.66
C VAL A 75 -4.98 7.48 -13.91
N ASP A 76 -4.82 8.40 -14.86
CA ASP A 76 -5.44 8.36 -16.17
C ASP A 76 -4.56 7.63 -17.21
N GLU A 77 -5.04 7.58 -18.45
CA GLU A 77 -4.33 6.90 -19.54
C GLU A 77 -2.97 7.54 -19.85
N SER A 78 -2.85 8.87 -19.72
CA SER A 78 -1.59 9.57 -19.92
C SER A 78 -0.56 9.21 -18.84
N SER A 79 -1.02 9.00 -17.61
CA SER A 79 -0.21 8.60 -16.45
C SER A 79 0.30 7.16 -16.56
N ARG A 80 -0.48 6.27 -17.19
CA ARG A 80 -0.08 4.88 -17.47
C ARG A 80 1.06 4.81 -18.49
N LEU A 81 1.07 5.70 -19.48
CA LEU A 81 2.15 5.75 -20.49
C LEU A 81 3.50 6.16 -19.89
N LEU A 82 3.49 6.91 -18.79
CA LEU A 82 4.71 7.36 -18.10
C LEU A 82 5.29 6.31 -17.15
N THR A 83 4.51 5.28 -16.79
CA THR A 83 4.92 4.35 -15.74
C THR A 83 4.79 2.89 -16.18
N PRO A 84 5.91 2.20 -16.50
CA PRO A 84 5.86 0.85 -17.05
C PRO A 84 5.40 -0.21 -16.05
N THR A 85 5.27 0.10 -14.76
CA THR A 85 4.82 -0.84 -13.75
C THR A 85 4.01 -0.14 -12.66
N LEU A 86 2.72 -0.43 -12.62
CA LEU A 86 1.81 -0.02 -11.56
C LEU A 86 1.89 -1.05 -10.42
N PRO A 87 2.34 -0.69 -9.20
CA PRO A 87 2.27 -1.60 -8.07
C PRO A 87 0.80 -1.85 -7.69
N ALA A 88 0.54 -2.98 -7.02
CA ALA A 88 -0.76 -3.17 -6.38
C ALA A 88 -1.02 -2.03 -5.37
N VAL A 89 -2.25 -1.50 -5.34
CA VAL A 89 -2.65 -0.42 -4.42
C VAL A 89 -2.26 -0.77 -2.98
N ASP A 90 -2.56 -2.00 -2.56
CA ASP A 90 -2.25 -2.47 -1.20
C ASP A 90 -0.74 -2.53 -0.91
N ALA A 91 0.10 -2.74 -1.92
CA ALA A 91 1.55 -2.71 -1.74
C ALA A 91 2.03 -1.27 -1.46
N ALA A 92 1.49 -0.28 -2.17
CA ALA A 92 1.78 1.13 -1.91
C ALA A 92 1.21 1.56 -0.54
N SER A 93 -0.04 1.19 -0.22
CA SER A 93 -0.64 1.47 1.10
C SER A 93 0.20 0.87 2.24
N ARG A 94 0.66 -0.38 2.10
CA ARG A 94 1.51 -1.04 3.10
C ARG A 94 2.87 -0.35 3.23
N TYR A 95 3.51 0.00 2.10
CA TYR A 95 4.79 0.71 2.10
C TYR A 95 4.74 1.95 3.01
N TYR A 96 3.72 2.79 2.82
CA TYR A 96 3.57 4.01 3.60
C TYR A 96 3.14 3.75 5.04
N THR A 97 2.13 2.91 5.27
CA THR A 97 1.58 2.71 6.62
C THR A 97 2.60 2.08 7.59
N GLU A 98 3.44 1.15 7.12
CA GLU A 98 4.51 0.56 7.95
C GLU A 98 5.62 1.56 8.33
N ARG A 99 5.84 2.59 7.51
CA ARG A 99 6.95 3.56 7.68
C ARG A 99 6.49 4.90 8.26
N ALA A 100 5.19 5.17 8.26
CA ALA A 100 4.62 6.41 8.75
C ALA A 100 4.55 6.46 10.29
N PRO A 101 4.73 7.65 10.89
CA PRO A 101 4.51 7.82 12.32
C PRO A 101 3.02 7.73 12.65
N GLU A 102 2.68 7.38 13.90
CA GLU A 102 1.28 7.38 14.35
C GLU A 102 0.65 8.77 14.30
N SER A 103 1.42 9.79 14.68
CA SER A 103 1.05 11.19 14.67
C SER A 103 2.21 12.05 14.14
N LEU A 104 1.87 13.21 13.57
CA LEU A 104 2.87 14.20 13.18
C LEU A 104 3.25 15.06 14.40
N PRO A 105 4.49 15.57 14.45
CA PRO A 105 4.86 16.54 15.47
C PRO A 105 3.97 17.79 15.32
N PRO A 106 3.60 18.44 16.44
CA PRO A 106 2.88 19.70 16.37
C PRO A 106 3.71 20.70 15.57
N LEU A 107 3.09 21.32 14.58
CA LEU A 107 3.69 22.43 13.86
C LEU A 107 3.60 23.66 14.76
N GLU A 108 4.74 24.30 15.00
CA GLU A 108 4.72 25.65 15.54
C GLU A 108 4.06 26.56 14.51
N SER A 109 3.10 27.38 14.96
CA SER A 109 2.50 28.38 14.09
C SER A 109 3.60 29.35 13.64
N THR A 110 3.93 29.32 12.36
CA THR A 110 4.78 30.35 11.73
C THR A 110 4.01 31.64 11.48
N VAL A 111 2.69 31.65 11.75
CA VAL A 111 1.83 32.81 11.59
C VAL A 111 1.67 33.47 12.95
N GLN A 112 1.97 34.77 12.99
CA GLN A 112 1.68 35.60 14.14
C GLN A 112 0.17 35.83 14.21
N ALA A 113 -0.46 35.54 15.35
CA ALA A 113 -1.88 35.81 15.53
C ALA A 113 -2.13 37.32 15.47
N GLY A 114 -2.96 37.77 14.53
CA GLY A 114 -3.32 39.18 14.34
C GLY A 114 -3.56 39.54 12.87
N PRO A 115 -3.85 40.82 12.55
CA PRO A 115 -4.14 41.29 11.19
C PRO A 115 -2.99 41.11 10.17
N GLY A 116 -1.82 40.62 10.62
CA GLY A 116 -0.59 40.66 9.83
C GLY A 116 -0.10 42.10 9.62
N ALA A 117 1.10 42.25 9.04
CA ALA A 117 1.62 43.56 8.64
C ALA A 117 1.11 44.00 7.25
N LEU A 118 0.36 43.14 6.57
CA LEU A 118 -0.14 43.39 5.22
C LEU A 118 -1.56 43.97 5.30
N GLU A 119 -1.73 45.17 4.75
CA GLU A 119 -3.06 45.71 4.49
C GLU A 119 -3.64 45.02 3.26
N LEU A 120 -4.71 44.24 3.46
CA LEU A 120 -5.41 43.56 2.39
C LEU A 120 -6.52 44.46 1.85
N GLU A 121 -6.38 44.95 0.62
CA GLU A 121 -7.43 45.66 -0.09
C GLU A 121 -8.33 44.66 -0.85
N ARG A 122 -9.66 44.81 -0.74
CA ARG A 122 -10.60 44.03 -1.54
C ARG A 122 -10.68 44.61 -2.95
N ILE A 123 -10.11 43.88 -3.91
CA ILE A 123 -10.25 44.20 -5.34
C ILE A 123 -11.37 43.34 -5.93
N PRO A 124 -12.47 43.91 -6.44
CA PRO A 124 -13.54 43.13 -7.06
C PRO A 124 -13.05 42.51 -8.39
N LEU A 125 -13.02 41.18 -8.46
CA LEU A 125 -12.78 40.46 -9.71
C LEU A 125 -14.10 40.32 -10.46
N LYS A 126 -14.18 40.95 -11.64
CA LYS A 126 -15.27 40.69 -12.59
C LYS A 126 -14.99 39.34 -13.26
N LEU A 127 -15.51 38.25 -12.68
CA LEU A 127 -15.52 36.96 -13.35
C LEU A 127 -16.38 37.11 -14.61
N ARG A 128 -15.74 37.08 -15.79
CA ARG A 128 -16.47 36.95 -17.06
C ARG A 128 -17.19 35.61 -17.02
N ASP A 129 -18.41 35.57 -17.54
CA ASP A 129 -19.25 34.37 -17.59
C ASP A 129 -18.42 33.16 -18.06
N LEU A 130 -17.96 32.34 -17.11
CA LEU A 130 -17.32 31.06 -17.38
C LEU A 130 -18.47 30.13 -17.79
N ARG A 131 -18.78 30.19 -19.08
CA ARG A 131 -19.79 29.35 -19.72
C ARG A 131 -19.18 28.00 -20.11
#